data_AF-A0A2H3G5X1-F1
#
_entry.id   AF-A0A2H3G5X1-F1
#
_cell.length_a   1.000
_cell.length_b   1.000
_cell.length_c   1.000
_cell.angle_alpha   90.00
_cell.angle_beta   90.00
_cell.angle_gamma   90.00
#
_symmetry.space_group_name_H-M   'P 1'
#
loop_
_entity.id
_entity.type
_entity.pdbx_description
1 polymer ?
#
loop_
_entity_poly.entity_id
_entity_poly.type
_entity_poly.pdbx_seq_one_letter_code
_entity_poly.pdbx_strand_id
1 'polypeptide(L)'
;MPSAIQNINTHSIDIILAAALFLVNVELLESGKRSWKPHLEGAARILSMTQPLTLLDESLKDYIMSDCIVYSILSLTFNPSAPNLQNHLESCQILSILDKTANSYLCCPPELLNILLMASQLLDSSEDGVTASSCAALLEQARSVDLDSWAYKLHDQNTIRSRFLAGLAHQIAACLYVLQVVPALDNSMDRGTTHTLLEGLYNTLSQIPDNDPNFKATAWPSFVLGATTESQETQSWVIDRLKRMAVVFPWGFIYSAVDTLQVLWRLSEKQRVAASWVQTLRQLDVNFLIV
;
A
#
# COMPACT_ATOMS: atom_id res chain seq x y z
N MET A 1 -7.64 -21.32 15.46
CA MET A 1 -8.42 -20.40 14.60
C MET A 1 -9.84 -20.91 14.32
N PRO A 2 -10.07 -22.15 13.81
CA PRO A 2 -11.41 -22.54 13.32
C PRO A 2 -12.51 -22.50 14.39
N SER A 3 -12.21 -22.99 15.59
CA SER A 3 -13.16 -23.05 16.73
C SER A 3 -13.45 -21.68 17.37
N ALA A 4 -12.53 -20.72 17.26
CA ALA A 4 -12.73 -19.35 17.75
C ALA A 4 -13.62 -18.53 16.78
N ILE A 5 -13.47 -18.73 15.47
CA ILE A 5 -14.30 -18.12 14.43
C ILE A 5 -15.75 -18.68 14.51
N GLN A 6 -15.91 -19.95 14.88
CA GLN A 6 -17.24 -20.56 15.07
C GLN A 6 -17.98 -20.06 16.33
N ASN A 7 -17.25 -19.49 17.30
CA ASN A 7 -17.80 -19.03 18.58
C ASN A 7 -17.46 -17.56 18.87
N ILE A 8 -17.54 -16.70 17.85
CA ILE A 8 -17.26 -15.25 17.93
C ILE A 8 -18.05 -14.57 19.08
N ASN A 9 -19.22 -15.10 19.46
CA ASN A 9 -20.03 -14.58 20.56
C ASN A 9 -19.48 -14.87 21.97
N THR A 10 -18.44 -15.71 22.10
CA THR A 10 -17.87 -16.12 23.41
C THR A 10 -16.45 -15.62 23.67
N HIS A 11 -15.76 -15.14 22.63
CA HIS A 11 -14.41 -14.56 22.73
C HIS A 11 -14.47 -13.06 22.44
N SER A 12 -13.61 -12.26 23.10
CA SER A 12 -13.49 -10.85 22.73
C SER A 12 -12.97 -10.75 21.30
N ILE A 13 -13.77 -10.15 20.41
CA ILE A 13 -13.43 -9.88 19.00
C ILE A 13 -12.06 -9.23 18.86
N ASP A 14 -11.67 -8.40 19.83
CA ASP A 14 -10.39 -7.71 19.87
C ASP A 14 -9.20 -8.69 19.98
N ILE A 15 -9.36 -9.81 20.68
CA ILE A 15 -8.34 -10.86 20.78
C ILE A 15 -8.16 -11.55 19.42
N ILE A 16 -9.25 -11.77 18.69
CA ILE A 16 -9.20 -12.43 17.38
C ILE A 16 -8.55 -11.50 16.35
N LEU A 17 -8.90 -10.21 16.35
CA LEU A 17 -8.26 -9.20 15.50
C LEU A 17 -6.77 -9.03 15.83
N ALA A 18 -6.41 -8.97 17.12
CA ALA A 18 -5.01 -8.92 17.55
C ALA A 18 -4.22 -10.16 17.09
N ALA A 19 -4.81 -11.35 17.21
CA ALA A 19 -4.19 -12.58 16.73
C ALA A 19 -4.04 -12.61 15.21
N ALA A 20 -5.03 -12.13 14.46
CA ALA A 20 -4.94 -12.00 13.01
C ALA A 20 -3.82 -11.02 12.62
N LEU A 21 -3.77 -9.83 13.23
CA LEU A 21 -2.70 -8.86 12.99
C LEU A 21 -1.31 -9.41 13.35
N PHE A 22 -1.20 -10.14 14.46
CA PHE A 22 0.04 -10.81 14.84
C PHE A 22 0.51 -11.79 13.75
N LEU A 23 -0.38 -12.63 13.24
CA LEU A 23 -0.05 -13.60 12.18
C LEU A 23 0.32 -12.90 10.87
N VAL A 24 -0.35 -11.79 10.54
CA VAL A 24 0.00 -10.94 9.39
C VAL A 24 1.41 -10.36 9.57
N ASN A 25 1.76 -9.87 10.76
CA ASN A 25 3.11 -9.38 11.05
C ASN A 25 4.17 -10.50 11.02
N VAL A 26 3.85 -11.72 11.47
CA VAL A 26 4.74 -12.88 11.34
C VAL A 26 5.02 -13.18 9.86
N GLU A 27 3.99 -13.16 9.01
CA GLU A 27 4.18 -13.35 7.57
C GLU A 27 5.07 -12.27 6.96
N LEU A 28 4.91 -11.00 7.38
CA LEU A 28 5.75 -9.89 6.92
C LEU A 28 7.20 -10.00 7.41
N LEU A 29 7.43 -10.57 8.61
CA LEU A 29 8.78 -10.89 9.12
C LEU A 29 9.44 -12.01 8.31
N GLU A 30 8.69 -12.99 7.84
CA GLU A 30 9.24 -14.10 7.04
C GLU A 30 9.48 -13.72 5.58
N SER A 31 8.43 -13.44 4.82
CA SER A 31 8.55 -13.19 3.37
C SER A 31 7.42 -12.38 2.74
N GLY A 32 6.26 -12.29 3.39
CA GLY A 32 5.07 -11.63 2.87
C GLY A 32 4.42 -12.33 1.66
N LYS A 33 4.82 -13.55 1.31
CA LYS A 33 4.47 -14.21 0.02
C LYS A 33 3.36 -15.27 0.07
N ARG A 34 3.11 -15.93 1.22
CA ARG A 34 2.43 -17.26 1.19
C ARG A 34 1.16 -17.39 2.01
N SER A 35 1.15 -17.00 3.29
CA SER A 35 0.04 -17.38 4.19
C SER A 35 -0.76 -16.20 4.72
N TRP A 36 -0.51 -14.98 4.24
CA TRP A 36 -1.20 -13.79 4.73
C TRP A 36 -2.68 -13.69 4.34
N LYS A 37 -3.07 -14.19 3.15
CA LYS A 37 -4.43 -13.99 2.58
C LYS A 37 -5.55 -14.42 3.53
N PRO A 38 -5.55 -15.65 4.09
CA PRO A 38 -6.61 -16.07 4.99
C PRO A 38 -6.66 -15.25 6.28
N HIS A 39 -5.54 -14.67 6.71
CA HIS A 39 -5.48 -13.83 7.90
C HIS A 39 -6.11 -12.45 7.65
N LEU A 40 -5.79 -11.81 6.52
CA LEU A 40 -6.42 -10.54 6.15
C LEU A 40 -7.90 -10.70 5.79
N GLU A 41 -8.27 -11.73 5.03
CA GLU A 41 -9.68 -12.01 4.74
C GLU A 41 -10.47 -12.27 6.03
N GLY A 42 -9.89 -13.03 6.96
CA GLY A 42 -10.48 -13.27 8.28
C GLY A 42 -10.65 -11.97 9.08
N ALA A 43 -9.64 -11.11 9.10
CA ALA A 43 -9.69 -9.81 9.77
C ALA A 43 -10.77 -8.90 9.15
N ALA A 44 -10.77 -8.74 7.82
CA ALA A 44 -11.75 -7.92 7.11
C ALA A 44 -13.19 -8.42 7.32
N ARG A 45 -13.39 -9.75 7.30
CA ARG A 45 -14.69 -10.36 7.60
C ARG A 45 -15.15 -10.04 9.02
N ILE A 46 -14.27 -10.14 10.02
CA ILE A 46 -14.61 -9.80 11.41
C ILE A 46 -14.95 -8.33 11.53
N LEU A 47 -14.16 -7.44 10.92
CA LEU A 47 -14.43 -5.99 10.88
C LEU A 47 -15.82 -5.69 10.32
N SER A 48 -16.22 -6.35 9.23
CA SER A 48 -17.53 -6.15 8.60
C SER A 48 -18.72 -6.58 9.48
N MET A 49 -18.50 -7.49 10.43
CA MET A 49 -19.53 -7.99 11.35
C MET A 49 -19.71 -7.11 12.60
N THR A 50 -18.78 -6.19 12.85
CA THR A 50 -18.79 -5.30 14.00
C THR A 50 -19.39 -3.93 13.65
N GLN A 51 -20.71 -3.78 13.77
CA GLN A 51 -21.41 -2.48 13.71
C GLN A 51 -22.24 -2.21 14.99
N PRO A 52 -22.37 -0.94 15.42
CA PRO A 52 -21.30 0.01 15.68
C PRO A 52 -20.75 -0.21 17.11
N LEU A 53 -19.44 -0.34 17.22
CA LEU A 53 -18.78 -0.68 18.48
C LEU A 53 -18.78 0.50 19.46
N THR A 54 -19.46 0.31 20.59
CA THR A 54 -19.45 1.23 21.74
C THR A 54 -18.09 1.28 22.42
N LEU A 55 -17.47 2.47 22.36
CA LEU A 55 -16.61 3.17 23.32
C LEU A 55 -16.12 2.38 24.56
N LEU A 56 -15.10 1.53 24.43
CA LEU A 56 -14.26 1.15 25.58
C LEU A 56 -12.82 0.91 25.10
N ASP A 57 -11.91 1.71 25.68
CA ASP A 57 -10.48 1.92 25.39
C ASP A 57 -10.08 1.84 23.90
N GLU A 58 -10.48 2.88 23.16
CA GLU A 58 -10.42 2.95 21.70
C GLU A 58 -9.01 2.84 21.11
N SER A 59 -7.96 3.25 21.83
CA SER A 59 -6.63 3.47 21.23
C SER A 59 -6.02 2.21 20.61
N LEU A 60 -5.84 1.13 21.38
CA LEU A 60 -5.21 -0.11 20.88
C LEU A 60 -6.07 -0.78 19.81
N LYS A 61 -7.38 -0.79 20.00
CA LYS A 61 -8.33 -1.37 19.07
C LYS A 61 -8.29 -0.63 17.73
N ASP A 62 -8.27 0.69 17.77
CA ASP A 62 -8.16 1.55 16.59
C ASP A 62 -6.83 1.33 15.85
N TYR A 63 -5.73 1.16 16.57
CA TYR A 63 -4.45 0.78 15.96
C TYR A 63 -4.53 -0.57 15.24
N ILE A 64 -5.12 -1.59 15.88
CA ILE A 64 -5.25 -2.93 15.28
C ILE A 64 -6.10 -2.87 14.02
N MET A 65 -7.24 -2.16 14.05
CA MET A 65 -8.11 -2.02 12.89
C MET A 65 -7.45 -1.22 11.77
N SER A 66 -6.80 -0.11 12.13
CA SER A 66 -6.04 0.75 11.21
C SER A 66 -5.00 -0.07 10.45
N ASP A 67 -4.12 -0.79 11.14
CA ASP A 67 -3.07 -1.60 10.50
C ASP A 67 -3.67 -2.72 9.63
N CYS A 68 -4.74 -3.38 10.08
CA CYS A 68 -5.44 -4.38 9.25
C CYS A 68 -5.94 -3.77 7.93
N ILE A 69 -6.51 -2.56 7.96
CA ILE A 69 -7.00 -1.88 6.75
C ILE A 69 -5.84 -1.44 5.87
N VAL A 70 -4.79 -0.84 6.44
CA VAL A 70 -3.61 -0.42 5.68
C VAL A 70 -2.99 -1.61 4.95
N TYR A 71 -2.79 -2.73 5.65
CA TYR A 71 -2.26 -3.95 5.06
C TYR A 71 -3.17 -4.54 3.99
N SER A 72 -4.49 -4.47 4.20
CA SER A 72 -5.47 -4.93 3.21
C SER A 72 -5.42 -4.08 1.93
N ILE A 73 -5.43 -2.75 2.06
CA ILE A 73 -5.36 -1.83 0.91
C ILE A 73 -4.04 -2.03 0.14
N LEU A 74 -2.90 -2.07 0.84
CA LEU A 74 -1.62 -2.29 0.16
C LEU A 74 -1.55 -3.64 -0.53
N SER A 75 -2.10 -4.70 0.06
CA SER A 75 -2.15 -6.01 -0.60
C SER A 75 -2.97 -5.98 -1.90
N LEU A 76 -4.05 -5.20 -1.94
CA LEU A 76 -4.86 -5.02 -3.15
C LEU A 76 -4.11 -4.26 -4.26
N THR A 77 -3.10 -3.45 -3.91
CA THR A 77 -2.24 -2.80 -4.93
C THR A 77 -1.39 -3.80 -5.73
N PHE A 78 -1.17 -5.00 -5.19
CA PHE A 78 -0.43 -6.08 -5.85
C PHE A 78 -1.32 -7.22 -6.32
N ASN A 79 -2.48 -7.41 -5.67
CA ASN A 79 -3.44 -8.44 -5.99
C ASN A 79 -4.88 -7.91 -5.95
N PRO A 80 -5.35 -7.24 -7.01
CA PRO A 80 -6.73 -6.78 -7.09
C PRO A 80 -7.73 -7.96 -7.17
N SER A 81 -7.28 -9.15 -7.57
CA SER A 81 -8.11 -10.35 -7.74
C SER A 81 -8.46 -11.09 -6.43
N ALA A 82 -8.57 -10.37 -5.31
CA ALA A 82 -9.02 -10.89 -4.01
C ALA A 82 -10.46 -10.43 -3.72
N PRO A 83 -11.49 -10.99 -4.40
CA PRO A 83 -12.87 -10.48 -4.34
C PRO A 83 -13.46 -10.54 -2.94
N ASN A 84 -13.06 -11.52 -2.12
CA ASN A 84 -13.54 -11.63 -0.74
C ASN A 84 -13.03 -10.45 0.12
N LEU A 85 -11.74 -10.12 0.01
CA LEU A 85 -11.14 -9.01 0.75
C LEU A 85 -11.78 -7.69 0.34
N GLN A 86 -11.96 -7.48 -0.96
CA GLN A 86 -12.62 -6.28 -1.49
C GLN A 86 -14.08 -6.16 -1.00
N ASN A 87 -14.88 -7.22 -1.08
CA ASN A 87 -16.26 -7.22 -0.60
C ASN A 87 -16.36 -6.94 0.91
N HIS A 88 -15.43 -7.49 1.69
CA HIS A 88 -15.38 -7.26 3.14
C HIS A 88 -14.98 -5.83 3.47
N LEU A 89 -14.07 -5.26 2.69
CA LEU A 89 -13.69 -3.85 2.80
C LEU A 89 -14.87 -2.94 2.44
N GLU A 90 -15.54 -3.15 1.30
CA GLU A 90 -16.70 -2.35 0.88
C GLU A 90 -17.88 -2.39 1.87
N SER A 91 -18.04 -3.50 2.59
CA SER A 91 -19.06 -3.64 3.64
C SER A 91 -18.64 -3.05 4.99
N CYS A 92 -17.35 -2.77 5.20
CA CYS A 92 -16.89 -2.02 6.36
C CYS A 92 -17.20 -0.53 6.18
N GLN A 93 -17.46 0.19 7.29
CA GLN A 93 -17.45 1.66 7.29
C GLN A 93 -16.00 2.18 7.16
N ILE A 94 -15.31 1.82 6.07
CA ILE A 94 -13.87 2.05 5.89
C ILE A 94 -13.49 3.49 6.16
N LEU A 95 -14.30 4.44 5.71
CA LEU A 95 -14.02 5.86 5.89
C LEU A 95 -13.87 6.25 7.37
N SER A 96 -14.69 5.71 8.28
CA SER A 96 -14.59 6.03 9.71
C SER A 96 -13.38 5.41 10.40
N ILE A 97 -12.82 4.34 9.82
CA ILE A 97 -11.59 3.69 10.33
C ILE A 97 -10.35 4.29 9.63
N LEU A 98 -10.46 4.73 8.37
CA LEU A 98 -9.38 5.39 7.63
C LEU A 98 -8.93 6.66 8.34
N ASP A 99 -9.83 7.45 8.90
CA ASP A 99 -9.44 8.63 9.69
C ASP A 99 -8.50 8.28 10.85
N LYS A 100 -8.63 7.08 11.41
CA LYS A 100 -7.80 6.55 12.49
C LYS A 100 -6.42 6.08 12.00
N THR A 101 -6.22 5.95 10.68
CA THR A 101 -4.93 5.60 10.05
C THR A 101 -3.97 6.79 9.92
N ALA A 102 -4.39 7.99 10.33
CA ALA A 102 -3.54 9.20 10.27
C ALA A 102 -2.21 9.05 11.02
N ASN A 103 -2.13 8.12 11.98
CA ASN A 103 -0.89 7.75 12.68
C ASN A 103 -0.50 6.28 12.47
N SER A 104 -0.82 5.70 11.31
CA SER A 104 -0.50 4.31 10.97
C SER A 104 1.01 4.07 10.90
N TYR A 105 1.41 2.81 11.12
CA TYR A 105 2.81 2.36 11.08
C TYR A 105 3.53 2.72 9.77
N LEU A 106 2.79 2.78 8.65
CA LEU A 106 3.31 3.07 7.32
C LEU A 106 3.28 4.55 6.94
N CYS A 107 2.86 5.43 7.85
CA CYS A 107 2.88 6.88 7.65
C CYS A 107 2.24 7.33 6.32
N CYS A 108 1.17 6.65 5.90
CA CYS A 108 0.44 6.96 4.67
C CYS A 108 -0.83 7.75 5.03
N PRO A 109 -1.06 8.93 4.42
CA PRO A 109 -2.30 9.68 4.56
C PRO A 109 -3.56 8.84 4.27
N PRO A 110 -4.61 8.91 5.11
CA PRO A 110 -5.89 8.22 4.89
C PRO A 110 -6.49 8.46 3.51
N GLU A 111 -6.40 9.70 3.02
CA GLU A 111 -6.90 10.13 1.73
C GLU A 111 -6.19 9.39 0.58
N LEU A 112 -4.88 9.16 0.71
CA LEU A 112 -4.11 8.39 -0.26
C LEU A 112 -4.44 6.89 -0.19
N LEU A 113 -4.64 6.33 1.00
CA LEU A 113 -5.09 4.94 1.15
C LEU A 113 -6.44 4.70 0.45
N ASN A 114 -7.37 5.64 0.58
CA ASN A 114 -8.64 5.58 -0.13
C ASN A 114 -8.44 5.62 -1.67
N ILE A 115 -7.54 6.47 -2.16
CA ILE A 115 -7.22 6.54 -3.60
C ILE A 115 -6.61 5.22 -4.10
N LEU A 116 -5.69 4.61 -3.34
CA LEU A 116 -5.11 3.30 -3.68
C LEU A 116 -6.18 2.21 -3.75
N LEU A 117 -7.14 2.21 -2.82
CA LEU A 117 -8.28 1.31 -2.84
C LEU A 117 -9.11 1.52 -4.11
N MET A 118 -9.54 2.76 -4.39
CA MET A 118 -10.33 3.07 -5.60
C MET A 118 -9.57 2.69 -6.89
N ALA A 119 -8.28 2.98 -6.96
CA ALA A 119 -7.44 2.61 -8.10
C ALA A 119 -7.33 1.08 -8.28
N SER A 120 -7.21 0.32 -7.19
CA SER A 120 -7.19 -1.15 -7.25
C SER A 120 -8.50 -1.74 -7.81
N GLN A 121 -9.64 -1.08 -7.57
CA GLN A 121 -10.95 -1.52 -8.10
C GLN A 121 -11.09 -1.23 -9.60
N LEU A 122 -10.43 -0.20 -10.12
CA LEU A 122 -10.45 0.13 -11.55
C LEU A 122 -9.73 -0.93 -12.42
N LEU A 123 -8.75 -1.66 -11.86
CA LEU A 123 -8.05 -2.75 -12.56
C LEU A 123 -8.96 -3.90 -13.00
N ASP A 124 -10.12 -4.06 -12.36
CA ASP A 124 -11.09 -5.11 -12.69
C ASP A 124 -12.27 -4.61 -13.56
N SER A 125 -12.34 -3.30 -13.82
CA SER A 125 -13.37 -2.73 -14.68
C SER A 125 -13.00 -2.82 -16.17
N SER A 126 -13.85 -3.50 -16.96
CA SER A 126 -13.62 -3.78 -18.38
C SER A 126 -14.10 -2.67 -19.34
N GLU A 127 -14.42 -1.47 -18.83
CA GLU A 127 -14.98 -0.38 -19.64
C GLU A 127 -13.95 0.72 -19.92
N ASP A 128 -13.21 0.58 -21.02
CA ASP A 128 -12.06 1.42 -21.41
C ASP A 128 -12.30 2.95 -21.44
N GLY A 129 -13.55 3.41 -21.63
CA GLY A 129 -13.89 4.84 -21.69
C GLY A 129 -14.16 5.49 -20.32
N VAL A 130 -14.67 4.72 -19.36
CA VAL A 130 -15.00 5.18 -17.99
C VAL A 130 -13.74 5.14 -17.09
N THR A 131 -12.79 4.26 -17.42
CA THR A 131 -11.54 4.08 -16.67
C THR A 131 -10.58 5.27 -16.80
N ALA A 132 -10.48 5.90 -17.98
CA ALA A 132 -9.56 7.02 -18.21
C ALA A 132 -9.97 8.30 -17.44
N SER A 133 -11.25 8.67 -17.46
CA SER A 133 -11.77 9.82 -16.71
C SER A 133 -11.69 9.60 -15.20
N SER A 134 -12.01 8.38 -14.74
CA SER A 134 -11.87 7.98 -13.33
C SER A 134 -10.42 8.06 -12.86
N CYS A 135 -9.45 7.65 -13.68
CA CYS A 135 -8.04 7.77 -13.34
C CYS A 135 -7.53 9.21 -13.31
N ALA A 136 -7.96 10.06 -14.27
CA ALA A 136 -7.63 11.48 -14.24
C ALA A 136 -8.14 12.15 -12.96
N ALA A 137 -9.36 11.81 -12.54
CA ALA A 137 -9.93 12.29 -11.28
C ALA A 137 -9.14 11.79 -10.06
N LEU A 138 -8.75 10.51 -10.01
CA LEU A 138 -7.92 9.96 -8.92
C LEU A 138 -6.52 10.61 -8.86
N LEU A 139 -5.92 10.91 -10.02
CA LEU A 139 -4.64 11.63 -10.09
C LEU A 139 -4.75 13.06 -9.55
N GLU A 140 -5.80 13.77 -9.93
CA GLU A 140 -6.07 15.11 -9.41
C GLU A 140 -6.31 15.07 -7.89
N GLN A 141 -7.12 14.13 -7.43
CA GLN A 141 -7.38 13.93 -6.00
C GLN A 141 -6.08 13.65 -5.23
N ALA A 142 -5.24 12.73 -5.71
CA ALA A 142 -3.95 12.40 -5.07
C ALA A 142 -3.05 13.64 -4.93
N ARG A 143 -2.95 14.45 -6.00
CA ARG A 143 -2.16 15.68 -6.01
C ARG A 143 -2.72 16.77 -5.10
N SER A 144 -4.03 16.76 -4.86
CA SER A 144 -4.72 17.76 -4.04
C SER A 144 -4.65 17.51 -2.53
N VAL A 145 -4.14 16.35 -2.10
CA VAL A 145 -4.02 16.01 -0.67
C VAL A 145 -3.10 17.02 0.04
N ASP A 146 -3.63 17.68 1.08
CA ASP A 146 -2.91 18.64 1.91
C ASP A 146 -1.99 17.91 2.92
N LEU A 147 -0.77 17.63 2.45
CA LEU A 147 0.26 16.94 3.23
C LEU A 147 0.81 17.78 4.38
N ASP A 148 0.81 19.11 4.24
CA ASP A 148 1.23 20.01 5.31
C ASP A 148 0.29 19.82 6.50
N SER A 149 -1.01 20.11 6.30
CA SER A 149 -2.03 19.96 7.35
C SER A 149 -2.01 18.56 7.96
N TRP A 150 -1.90 17.52 7.13
CA TRP A 150 -1.79 16.14 7.62
C TRP A 150 -0.53 15.88 8.47
N ALA A 151 0.63 16.39 8.07
CA ALA A 151 1.87 16.22 8.83
C ALA A 151 1.83 16.93 10.19
N TYR A 152 1.14 18.07 10.28
CA TYR A 152 0.96 18.83 11.53
C TYR A 152 0.00 18.19 12.55
N LYS A 153 -0.84 17.21 12.16
CA LYS A 153 -1.88 16.60 13.03
C LYS A 153 -1.36 16.01 14.35
N LEU A 154 -0.11 15.59 14.43
CA LEU A 154 0.46 15.02 15.66
C LEU A 154 1.02 16.05 16.65
N HIS A 155 1.12 17.32 16.25
CA HIS A 155 1.67 18.40 17.08
C HIS A 155 3.08 18.15 17.66
N ASP A 156 3.84 17.17 17.14
CA ASP A 156 5.24 16.94 17.48
C ASP A 156 6.16 17.52 16.41
N GLN A 157 6.72 18.69 16.70
CA GLN A 157 7.57 19.45 15.77
C GLN A 157 8.78 18.66 15.25
N ASN A 158 9.28 17.70 16.01
CA ASN A 158 10.46 16.92 15.61
C ASN A 158 10.14 15.90 14.51
N THR A 159 8.88 15.53 14.35
CA THR A 159 8.46 14.50 13.39
C THR A 159 7.80 15.06 12.13
N ILE A 160 7.44 16.35 12.11
CA ILE A 160 6.68 16.98 11.00
C ILE A 160 7.39 16.80 9.67
N ARG A 161 8.68 17.14 9.57
CA ARG A 161 9.44 17.03 8.32
C ARG A 161 9.53 15.58 7.84
N SER A 162 9.84 14.66 8.74
CA SER A 162 9.93 13.23 8.44
C SER A 162 8.59 12.68 7.94
N ARG A 163 7.49 13.02 8.63
CA ARG A 163 6.12 12.66 8.22
C ARG A 163 5.77 13.25 6.85
N PHE A 164 6.01 14.54 6.64
CA PHE A 164 5.76 15.20 5.37
C PHE A 164 6.50 14.51 4.22
N LEU A 165 7.79 14.21 4.38
CA LEU A 165 8.56 13.51 3.34
C LEU A 165 8.03 12.10 3.07
N ALA A 166 7.63 11.35 4.09
CA ALA A 166 7.00 10.04 3.93
C ALA A 166 5.64 10.14 3.21
N GLY A 167 4.81 11.10 3.61
CA GLY A 167 3.51 11.38 2.96
C GLY A 167 3.68 11.81 1.50
N LEU A 168 4.69 12.64 1.20
CA LEU A 168 5.02 13.07 -0.16
C LEU A 168 5.50 11.89 -1.01
N ALA A 169 6.32 11.01 -0.45
CA ALA A 169 6.74 9.79 -1.14
C ALA A 169 5.52 8.90 -1.49
N HIS A 170 4.59 8.72 -0.54
CA HIS A 170 3.33 8.01 -0.78
C HIS A 170 2.45 8.71 -1.83
N GLN A 171 2.35 10.03 -1.80
CA GLN A 171 1.53 10.80 -2.75
C GLN A 171 2.03 10.62 -4.19
N ILE A 172 3.35 10.77 -4.40
CA ILE A 172 3.96 10.63 -5.72
C ILE A 172 3.86 9.16 -6.18
N ALA A 173 4.12 8.20 -5.29
CA ALA A 173 3.99 6.78 -5.60
C ALA A 173 2.55 6.38 -5.91
N ALA A 174 1.55 6.94 -5.23
CA ALA A 174 0.13 6.73 -5.55
C ALA A 174 -0.21 7.28 -6.94
N CYS A 175 0.31 8.45 -7.32
CA CYS A 175 0.15 8.98 -8.68
C CYS A 175 0.74 8.03 -9.74
N LEU A 176 1.96 7.53 -9.51
CA LEU A 176 2.58 6.56 -10.40
C LEU A 176 1.78 5.25 -10.46
N TYR A 177 1.31 4.75 -9.33
CA TYR A 177 0.47 3.56 -9.27
C TYR A 177 -0.81 3.72 -10.09
N VAL A 178 -1.55 4.82 -9.93
CA VAL A 178 -2.77 5.11 -10.72
C VAL A 178 -2.48 5.12 -12.23
N LEU A 179 -1.35 5.67 -12.66
CA LEU A 179 -0.93 5.62 -14.07
C LEU A 179 -0.67 4.20 -14.58
N GLN A 180 -0.25 3.29 -13.70
CA GLN A 180 0.07 1.90 -14.05
C GLN A 180 -1.15 0.96 -14.04
N VAL A 181 -2.24 1.37 -13.39
CA VAL A 181 -3.52 0.63 -13.33
C VAL A 181 -4.24 0.64 -14.68
N VAL A 182 -4.19 1.75 -15.44
CA VAL A 182 -4.98 1.93 -16.67
C VAL A 182 -4.08 2.23 -17.88
N PRO A 183 -3.93 1.26 -18.82
CA PRO A 183 -3.11 1.43 -20.04
C PRO A 183 -3.57 2.57 -20.95
N ALA A 184 -4.86 2.93 -20.93
CA ALA A 184 -5.43 3.95 -21.81
C ALA A 184 -4.84 5.35 -21.56
N LEU A 185 -4.36 5.64 -20.35
CA LEU A 185 -3.71 6.91 -20.04
C LEU A 185 -2.25 6.98 -20.49
N ASP A 186 -1.56 5.85 -20.68
CA ASP A 186 -0.17 5.85 -21.16
C ASP A 186 -0.06 6.45 -22.59
N ASN A 187 -1.16 6.39 -23.35
CA ASN A 187 -1.26 7.00 -24.68
C ASN A 187 -1.69 8.48 -24.67
N SER A 188 -2.31 8.97 -23.58
CA SER A 188 -2.87 10.33 -23.49
C SER A 188 -2.09 11.26 -22.55
N MET A 189 -1.37 10.70 -21.58
CA MET A 189 -0.47 11.42 -20.70
C MET A 189 0.93 11.48 -21.30
N ASP A 190 1.50 12.67 -21.31
CA ASP A 190 2.86 12.91 -21.80
C ASP A 190 3.89 12.15 -20.94
N ARG A 191 4.83 11.43 -21.59
CA ARG A 191 5.98 10.77 -20.95
C ARG A 191 6.76 11.72 -20.02
N GLY A 192 6.72 13.03 -20.29
CA GLY A 192 7.29 14.05 -19.42
C GLY A 192 6.68 14.09 -18.01
N THR A 193 5.39 13.78 -17.86
CA THR A 193 4.72 13.74 -16.54
C THR A 193 5.22 12.59 -15.69
N THR A 194 5.30 11.37 -16.26
CA THR A 194 5.81 10.19 -15.56
C THR A 194 7.27 10.39 -15.15
N HIS A 195 8.09 10.95 -16.05
CA HIS A 195 9.48 11.27 -15.75
C HIS A 195 9.61 12.26 -14.58
N THR A 196 8.83 13.34 -14.58
CA THR A 196 8.81 14.32 -13.49
C THR A 196 8.41 13.69 -12.15
N LEU A 197 7.43 12.78 -12.15
CA LEU A 197 7.03 12.05 -10.94
C LEU A 197 8.14 11.10 -10.45
N LEU A 198 8.84 10.40 -11.35
CA LEU A 198 9.96 9.53 -10.99
C LEU A 198 11.12 10.31 -10.36
N GLU A 199 11.50 11.44 -10.96
CA GLU A 199 12.53 12.32 -10.38
C GLU A 199 12.10 12.89 -9.03
N GLY A 200 10.85 13.35 -8.92
CA GLY A 200 10.27 13.84 -7.66
C GLY A 200 10.29 12.77 -6.57
N LEU A 201 9.92 11.53 -6.88
CA LEU A 201 9.93 10.42 -5.93
C LEU A 201 11.35 10.06 -5.51
N TYR A 202 12.27 9.95 -6.46
CA TYR A 202 13.69 9.71 -6.17
C TYR A 202 14.27 10.78 -5.24
N ASN A 203 14.05 12.06 -5.56
CA ASN A 203 14.52 13.20 -4.78
C ASN A 203 13.88 13.27 -3.39
N THR A 204 12.63 12.84 -3.25
CA THR A 204 11.95 12.79 -1.95
C THR A 204 12.52 11.68 -1.09
N LEU A 205 12.66 10.48 -1.65
CA LEU A 205 13.19 9.32 -0.92
C LEU A 205 14.66 9.51 -0.52
N SER A 206 15.47 10.16 -1.35
CA SER A 206 16.90 10.43 -1.05
C SER A 206 17.10 11.39 0.13
N GLN A 207 16.11 12.21 0.46
CA GLN A 207 16.13 13.11 1.62
C GLN A 207 15.80 12.40 2.94
N ILE A 208 15.32 11.15 2.91
CA ILE A 208 14.96 10.37 4.09
C ILE A 208 16.14 9.45 4.46
N PRO A 209 16.89 9.76 5.53
CA PRO A 209 18.05 8.98 5.94
C PRO A 209 17.65 7.65 6.58
N ASP A 210 18.60 6.71 6.65
CA ASP A 210 18.33 5.35 7.17
C ASP A 210 17.91 5.32 8.65
N ASN A 211 18.27 6.34 9.43
CA ASN A 211 17.88 6.49 10.84
C ASN A 211 16.57 7.27 11.04
N ASP A 212 15.91 7.69 9.96
CA ASP A 212 14.63 8.38 10.03
C ASP A 212 13.55 7.41 10.56
N PRO A 213 12.69 7.84 11.51
CA PRO A 213 11.64 6.97 12.07
C PRO A 213 10.65 6.45 11.02
N ASN A 214 10.47 7.18 9.93
CA ASN A 214 9.60 6.83 8.81
C ASN A 214 10.37 6.24 7.62
N PHE A 215 11.65 5.87 7.77
CA PHE A 215 12.38 5.18 6.70
C PHE A 215 11.66 3.91 6.24
N LYS A 216 11.20 3.08 7.20
CA LYS A 216 10.38 1.87 6.96
C LYS A 216 9.07 2.11 6.21
N ALA A 217 8.45 3.27 6.43
CA ALA A 217 7.18 3.65 5.80
C ALA A 217 7.33 3.84 4.28
N THR A 218 8.57 3.97 3.80
CA THR A 218 8.87 4.21 2.38
C THR A 218 9.21 2.96 1.58
N ALA A 219 8.98 1.75 2.13
CA ALA A 219 9.20 0.49 1.42
C ALA A 219 8.38 0.43 0.12
N TRP A 220 7.06 0.60 0.24
CA TRP A 220 6.14 0.60 -0.91
C TRP A 220 6.46 1.70 -1.93
N PRO A 221 6.65 2.99 -1.55
CA PRO A 221 7.13 4.01 -2.48
C PRO A 221 8.46 3.67 -3.17
N SER A 222 9.41 3.06 -2.46
CA SER A 222 10.69 2.64 -3.04
C SER A 222 10.51 1.52 -4.07
N PHE A 223 9.60 0.58 -3.79
CA PHE A 223 9.23 -0.45 -4.76
C PHE A 223 8.57 0.15 -6.00
N VAL A 224 7.59 1.05 -5.85
CA VAL A 224 6.92 1.70 -6.98
C VAL A 224 7.91 2.44 -7.88
N LEU A 225 8.87 3.15 -7.28
CA LEU A 225 9.97 3.77 -8.03
C LEU A 225 10.77 2.75 -8.84
N GLY A 226 11.20 1.66 -8.20
CA GLY A 226 11.98 0.60 -8.86
C GLY A 226 11.21 -0.15 -9.95
N ALA A 227 9.91 -0.38 -9.74
CA ALA A 227 9.06 -1.09 -10.67
C ALA A 227 8.72 -0.24 -11.91
N THR A 228 8.70 1.09 -11.74
CA THR A 228 8.31 2.03 -12.81
C THR A 228 9.52 2.61 -13.56
N THR A 229 10.71 2.64 -12.95
CA THR A 229 11.90 3.23 -13.60
C THR A 229 12.55 2.31 -14.64
N GLU A 230 12.98 2.91 -15.74
CA GLU A 230 13.80 2.25 -16.78
C GLU A 230 15.30 2.47 -16.59
N SER A 231 15.69 3.40 -15.70
CA SER A 231 17.09 3.76 -15.47
C SER A 231 17.80 2.71 -14.63
N GLN A 232 18.86 2.11 -15.18
CA GLN A 232 19.68 1.14 -14.45
C GLN A 232 20.33 1.73 -13.18
N GLU A 233 20.63 3.04 -13.19
CA GLU A 233 21.15 3.76 -12.04
C GLU A 233 20.10 3.82 -10.92
N THR A 234 18.87 4.24 -11.25
CA THR A 234 17.76 4.29 -10.28
C THR A 234 17.40 2.90 -9.77
N GLN A 235 17.40 1.88 -10.63
CA GLN A 235 17.17 0.48 -10.21
C GLN A 235 18.22 0.03 -9.18
N SER A 236 19.50 0.29 -9.44
CA SER A 236 20.59 -0.06 -8.52
C SER A 236 20.44 0.67 -7.19
N TRP A 237 20.12 1.96 -7.24
CA TRP A 237 19.87 2.77 -6.04
C TRP A 237 18.69 2.25 -5.21
N VAL A 238 17.59 1.85 -5.85
CA VAL A 238 16.42 1.26 -5.17
C VAL A 238 16.79 -0.05 -4.46
N ILE A 239 17.54 -0.95 -5.13
CA ILE A 239 18.00 -2.19 -4.49
C ILE A 239 18.85 -1.90 -3.27
N ASP A 240 19.79 -0.97 -3.38
CA ASP A 240 20.66 -0.62 -2.25
C ASP A 240 19.84 -0.02 -1.11
N ARG A 241 18.85 0.84 -1.41
CA ARG A 241 17.94 1.41 -0.41
C ARG A 241 17.14 0.35 0.32
N LEU A 242 16.52 -0.59 -0.42
CA LEU A 242 15.75 -1.69 0.18
C LEU A 242 16.66 -2.58 1.04
N LYS A 243 17.88 -2.89 0.60
CA LYS A 243 18.85 -3.64 1.42
C LYS A 243 19.20 -2.91 2.73
N ARG A 244 19.44 -1.60 2.69
CA ARG A 244 19.67 -0.81 3.92
C ARG A 244 18.44 -0.83 4.82
N MET A 245 17.24 -0.76 4.26
CA MET A 245 16.00 -0.90 5.01
C MET A 245 15.89 -2.26 5.71
N ALA A 246 16.26 -3.36 5.04
CA ALA A 246 16.26 -4.70 5.61
C ALA A 246 17.28 -4.89 6.76
N VAL A 247 18.35 -4.09 6.78
CA VAL A 247 19.33 -4.07 7.89
C VAL A 247 18.75 -3.34 9.10
N VAL A 248 18.07 -2.22 8.88
CA VAL A 248 17.49 -1.40 9.97
C VAL A 248 16.22 -2.05 10.55
N PHE A 249 15.42 -2.69 9.69
CA PHE A 249 14.16 -3.32 10.06
C PHE A 249 14.12 -4.74 9.51
N PRO A 250 14.02 -5.79 10.36
CA PRO A 250 14.16 -7.19 9.95
C PRO A 250 12.88 -7.75 9.31
N TRP A 251 12.34 -7.04 8.33
CA TRP A 251 11.13 -7.45 7.61
C TRP A 251 11.52 -8.27 6.38
N GLY A 252 11.20 -9.56 6.40
CA GLY A 252 11.51 -10.48 5.32
C GLY A 252 10.87 -10.12 3.98
N PHE A 253 9.74 -9.38 3.99
CA PHE A 253 9.11 -8.90 2.75
C PHE A 253 10.03 -8.01 1.90
N ILE A 254 11.03 -7.37 2.49
CA ILE A 254 11.96 -6.50 1.75
C ILE A 254 12.84 -7.31 0.79
N TYR A 255 13.24 -8.53 1.16
CA TYR A 255 13.97 -9.42 0.25
C TYR A 255 13.07 -9.89 -0.90
N SER A 256 11.82 -10.18 -0.56
CA SER A 256 10.77 -10.49 -1.52
C SER A 256 10.52 -9.35 -2.53
N ALA A 257 10.55 -8.09 -2.07
CA ALA A 257 10.50 -6.89 -2.91
C ALA A 257 11.62 -6.88 -3.95
N VAL A 258 12.86 -7.05 -3.46
CA VAL A 258 14.08 -7.06 -4.26
C VAL A 258 14.04 -8.15 -5.32
N ASP A 259 13.65 -9.37 -4.95
CA ASP A 259 13.52 -10.49 -5.89
C ASP A 259 12.53 -10.17 -7.00
N THR A 260 11.38 -9.58 -6.66
CA THR A 260 10.36 -9.24 -7.65
C THR A 260 10.80 -8.14 -8.58
N LEU A 261 11.45 -7.09 -8.08
CA LEU A 261 12.02 -6.05 -8.95
C LEU A 261 12.97 -6.67 -9.97
N GLN A 262 13.84 -7.58 -9.53
CA GLN A 262 14.75 -8.28 -10.44
C GLN A 262 14.03 -9.16 -11.47
N VAL A 263 12.90 -9.77 -11.11
CA VAL A 263 12.06 -10.51 -12.07
C VAL A 263 11.47 -9.56 -13.10
N LEU A 264 10.88 -8.44 -12.67
CA LEU A 264 10.31 -7.43 -13.56
C LEU A 264 11.36 -6.88 -14.55
N TRP A 265 12.57 -6.60 -14.07
CA TRP A 265 13.67 -6.10 -14.92
C TRP A 265 14.31 -7.15 -15.83
N ARG A 266 13.96 -8.44 -15.71
CA ARG A 266 14.37 -9.50 -16.65
C ARG A 266 13.36 -9.75 -17.76
N LEU A 267 12.16 -9.18 -17.65
CA LEU A 267 11.14 -9.31 -18.71
C LEU A 267 11.63 -8.64 -19.99
N SER A 268 11.31 -9.26 -21.13
CA SER A 268 11.64 -8.73 -22.44
C SER A 268 10.90 -7.42 -22.72
N GLU A 269 11.45 -6.57 -23.58
CA GLU A 269 10.83 -5.32 -24.00
C GLU A 269 9.40 -5.54 -24.55
N LYS A 270 9.20 -6.61 -25.33
CA LYS A 270 7.87 -7.01 -25.81
C LYS A 270 6.86 -7.31 -24.69
N GLN A 271 7.32 -7.89 -23.58
CA GLN A 271 6.47 -8.17 -22.42
C GLN A 271 6.16 -6.90 -21.63
N ARG A 272 7.11 -5.98 -21.50
CA ARG A 272 6.91 -4.70 -20.80
C ARG A 272 6.00 -3.73 -21.54
N VAL A 273 6.04 -3.74 -22.88
CA VAL A 273 5.13 -2.93 -23.71
C VAL A 273 3.70 -3.50 -23.70
N ALA A 274 3.55 -4.82 -23.50
CA ALA A 274 2.26 -5.48 -23.54
C ALA A 274 1.43 -5.30 -22.26
N ALA A 275 2.08 -5.06 -21.12
CA ALA A 275 1.42 -4.98 -19.83
C ALA A 275 2.22 -4.11 -18.84
N SER A 276 1.53 -3.30 -18.04
CA SER A 276 2.14 -2.57 -16.93
C SER A 276 2.75 -3.54 -15.90
N TRP A 277 3.62 -3.05 -15.01
CA TRP A 277 4.16 -3.92 -13.96
C TRP A 277 3.06 -4.44 -13.03
N VAL A 278 1.99 -3.67 -12.79
CA VAL A 278 0.84 -4.10 -11.98
C VAL A 278 0.11 -5.26 -12.65
N GLN A 279 -0.16 -5.16 -13.95
CA GLN A 279 -0.78 -6.23 -14.74
C GLN A 279 0.12 -7.47 -14.83
N THR A 280 1.43 -7.26 -14.94
CA THR A 280 2.43 -8.33 -14.98
C THR A 280 2.45 -9.11 -13.66
N LEU A 281 2.47 -8.43 -12.51
CA LEU A 281 2.45 -9.10 -11.21
C LEU A 281 1.17 -9.92 -11.01
N ARG A 282 0.04 -9.42 -11.51
CA ARG A 282 -1.22 -10.16 -11.55
C ARG A 282 -1.11 -11.45 -12.37
N GLN A 283 -0.54 -11.38 -13.58
CA GLN A 283 -0.38 -12.54 -14.46
C GLN A 283 0.58 -13.59 -13.87
N LEU A 284 1.57 -13.16 -13.08
CA LEU A 284 2.53 -14.03 -12.42
C LEU A 284 2.01 -14.63 -11.10
N ASP A 285 0.75 -14.35 -10.71
CA ASP A 285 0.16 -14.74 -9.41
C ASP A 285 1.08 -14.45 -8.22
N VAL A 286 1.74 -13.29 -8.27
CA VAL A 286 2.64 -12.87 -7.21
C VAL A 286 1.81 -12.33 -6.04
N ASN A 287 1.82 -13.08 -4.94
CA ASN A 287 0.94 -12.85 -3.80
C ASN A 287 1.64 -12.09 -2.69
N PHE A 288 1.85 -10.79 -2.87
CA PHE A 288 2.41 -9.92 -1.83
C PHE A 288 1.35 -9.36 -0.89
N LEU A 289 1.66 -9.46 0.40
CA LEU A 289 0.94 -8.74 1.44
C LEU A 289 1.24 -7.24 1.36
N ILE A 290 2.54 -6.90 1.38
CA ILE A 290 3.11 -5.57 1.21
C ILE A 290 4.47 -5.75 0.55
N VAL A 291 4.97 -4.67 -0.05
CA VAL A 291 6.34 -4.56 -0.54
C VAL A 291 7.07 -3.39 0.12
#